data_AF-A0A2E6IKI9-F1
#
_entry.id   AF-A0A2E6IKI9-F1
#
_cell.length_a   1.000
_cell.length_b   1.000
_cell.length_c   1.000
_cell.angle_alpha   90.00
_cell.angle_beta   90.00
_cell.angle_gamma   90.00
#
_symmetry.space_group_name_H-M   'P 1'
#
loop_
_entity.id
_entity.type
_entity.pdbx_description
1 polymer ?
#
loop_
_entity_poly.entity_id
_entity_poly.type
_entity_poly.pdbx_seq_one_letter_code
_entity_poly.pdbx_strand_id
1 'polypeptide(L)'
;MSPFNQTEIFVRFIPTETGLNVGELSLESFGIESVSVTLTGTGITVIHNYTTFNQQPLGFGGGFNQSASQTFSLHEDLSNINEIKMFLKIDCPSTGCDDWDRFANIKVKDASSGNWLEISRYITPYWVGTQLLERGLEFDVTDFKSYLQGTTELRIYIENWTDKADIVSVEFDYLEGTPDYQYYAVSEILGYHNNSIAGVPYGVDHDFDLDKNINIPSNSESAHLRTIISGWGHATPNDVGGRPCAEWCFRTHDVKINGTPIYQHYMGPIGCSQNPINNQNPGNWTPDRAGWCPGMVVPVRTDNLDVNTIGSSFNFEYDFEDWTSDGAGGNAYYATSTYIVVKSSTEITNPIVTD
;
A
#
# COMPACT_ATOMS: atom_id res chain seq x y z
N MET A 1 -71.39 1.68 19.53
CA MET A 1 -70.21 2.09 18.74
C MET A 1 -69.15 1.04 18.98
N SER A 2 -68.84 0.22 17.97
CA SER A 2 -67.79 -0.79 18.09
C SER A 2 -66.45 -0.07 18.19
N PRO A 3 -65.52 -0.49 19.07
CA PRO A 3 -64.19 0.10 19.09
C PRO A 3 -63.54 -0.14 17.73
N PHE A 4 -62.96 0.90 17.15
CA PHE A 4 -62.07 0.73 16.01
C PHE A 4 -60.92 -0.17 16.47
N ASN A 5 -60.82 -1.38 15.91
CA ASN A 5 -59.63 -2.20 16.10
C ASN A 5 -58.49 -1.48 15.38
N GLN A 6 -57.64 -0.82 16.16
CA GLN A 6 -56.40 -0.24 15.66
C GLN A 6 -55.38 -1.36 15.52
N THR A 7 -54.86 -1.54 14.31
CA THR A 7 -53.76 -2.47 14.02
C THR A 7 -52.51 -1.65 13.80
N GLU A 8 -51.53 -1.78 14.70
CA GLU A 8 -50.21 -1.20 14.51
C GLU A 8 -49.37 -2.09 13.58
N ILE A 9 -48.71 -1.48 12.61
CA ILE A 9 -47.81 -2.14 11.67
C ILE A 9 -46.40 -1.59 11.92
N PHE A 10 -45.45 -2.49 12.18
CA PHE A 10 -44.03 -2.14 12.31
C PHE A 10 -43.32 -2.49 11.00
N VAL A 11 -42.61 -1.53 10.43
CA VAL A 11 -41.82 -1.71 9.20
C VAL A 11 -40.35 -1.63 9.57
N ARG A 12 -39.55 -2.62 9.14
CA ARG A 12 -38.09 -2.58 9.23
C ARG A 12 -37.54 -2.31 7.83
N PHE A 13 -36.74 -1.26 7.70
CA PHE A 13 -36.00 -0.94 6.50
C PHE A 13 -34.51 -1.23 6.74
N ILE A 14 -33.91 -2.06 5.88
CA ILE A 14 -32.49 -2.39 5.92
C ILE A 14 -31.92 -1.97 4.56
N PRO A 15 -31.08 -0.93 4.51
CA PRO A 15 -30.38 -0.55 3.29
C PRO A 15 -29.53 -1.72 2.76
N THR A 16 -29.57 -1.95 1.45
CA THR A 16 -28.75 -2.97 0.76
C THR A 16 -27.50 -2.38 0.11
N GLU A 17 -27.38 -1.05 0.09
CA GLU A 17 -26.25 -0.31 -0.46
C GLU A 17 -25.76 0.72 0.55
N THR A 18 -24.47 1.05 0.52
CA THR A 18 -23.90 2.10 1.36
C THR A 18 -24.46 3.47 1.00
N GLY A 19 -24.70 4.32 2.00
CA GLY A 19 -25.22 5.67 1.80
C GLY A 19 -26.72 5.79 2.03
N LEU A 20 -27.27 6.98 1.75
CA LEU A 20 -28.68 7.28 1.98
C LEU A 20 -29.55 6.51 0.99
N ASN A 21 -30.33 5.58 1.51
CA ASN A 21 -31.32 4.83 0.75
C ASN A 21 -32.71 5.36 1.11
N VAL A 22 -33.49 5.69 0.07
CA VAL A 22 -34.87 6.13 0.19
C VAL A 22 -35.74 5.16 -0.58
N GLY A 23 -36.71 4.56 0.10
CA GLY A 23 -37.72 3.67 -0.47
C GLY A 23 -39.13 4.15 -0.14
N GLU A 24 -40.11 3.55 -0.79
CA GLU A 24 -41.52 3.79 -0.52
C GLU A 24 -42.25 2.46 -0.38
N LEU A 25 -43.03 2.33 0.70
CA LEU A 25 -43.92 1.20 0.93
C LEU A 25 -45.37 1.67 0.78
N SER A 26 -46.07 1.16 -0.23
CA SER A 26 -47.51 1.37 -0.41
C SER A 26 -48.31 0.34 0.39
N LEU A 27 -49.19 0.79 1.27
CA LEU A 27 -50.15 -0.02 2.01
C LEU A 27 -51.52 0.10 1.37
N GLU A 28 -52.03 -0.99 0.79
CA GLU A 28 -53.27 -0.99 0.01
C GLU A 28 -54.33 -1.93 0.58
N SER A 29 -55.60 -1.55 0.51
CA SER A 29 -56.73 -2.40 0.87
C SER A 29 -57.93 -2.09 -0.03
N PHE A 30 -58.70 -3.13 -0.40
CA PHE A 30 -59.83 -2.97 -1.30
C PHE A 30 -60.90 -2.04 -0.70
N GLY A 31 -61.19 -0.94 -1.41
CA GLY A 31 -62.19 0.05 -1.00
C GLY A 31 -61.69 1.11 -0.02
N ILE A 32 -60.38 1.19 0.23
CA ILE A 32 -59.72 2.21 1.07
C ILE A 32 -58.60 2.88 0.25
N GLU A 33 -58.36 4.16 0.51
CA GLU A 33 -57.25 4.91 -0.09
C GLU A 33 -55.90 4.33 0.38
N SER A 34 -54.96 4.19 -0.56
CA SER A 34 -53.61 3.69 -0.26
C SER A 34 -52.83 4.68 0.61
N VAL A 35 -52.01 4.15 1.51
CA VAL A 35 -51.11 4.95 2.35
C VAL A 35 -49.67 4.66 1.96
N SER A 36 -48.93 5.68 1.57
CA SER A 36 -47.48 5.58 1.35
C SER A 36 -46.70 5.83 2.64
N VAL A 37 -45.70 4.99 2.88
CA VAL A 37 -44.70 5.18 3.93
C VAL A 37 -43.34 5.35 3.28
N THR A 38 -42.75 6.54 3.42
CA THR A 38 -41.35 6.78 3.03
C THR A 38 -40.43 6.07 4.02
N LEU A 39 -39.53 5.24 3.49
CA LEU A 39 -38.50 4.54 4.24
C LEU A 39 -37.17 5.22 3.98
N THR A 40 -36.45 5.59 5.04
CA THR A 40 -35.12 6.20 4.93
C THR A 40 -34.16 5.45 5.85
N GLY A 41 -32.99 5.10 5.33
CA GLY A 41 -31.93 4.49 6.11
C GLY A 41 -30.59 4.73 5.44
N THR A 42 -29.53 4.80 6.25
CA THR A 42 -28.16 4.93 5.73
C THR A 42 -27.48 3.58 5.86
N GLY A 43 -27.14 2.96 4.73
CA GLY A 43 -26.30 1.77 4.73
C GLY A 43 -24.87 2.15 5.11
N ILE A 44 -24.25 1.36 5.99
CA ILE A 44 -22.84 1.48 6.34
C ILE A 44 -22.08 0.32 5.71
N THR A 45 -20.88 0.58 5.19
CA THR A 45 -19.99 -0.47 4.73
C THR A 45 -19.66 -1.39 5.90
N VAL A 46 -19.82 -2.69 5.71
CA VAL A 46 -19.39 -3.69 6.70
C VAL A 46 -17.88 -3.79 6.64
N ILE A 47 -17.23 -3.69 7.79
CA ILE A 47 -15.78 -3.75 7.92
C ILE A 47 -15.43 -4.88 8.86
N HIS A 48 -14.61 -5.81 8.39
CA HIS A 48 -13.98 -6.83 9.23
C HIS A 48 -12.57 -6.36 9.58
N ASN A 49 -12.33 -6.03 10.85
CA ASN A 49 -11.05 -5.56 11.34
C ASN A 49 -10.24 -6.72 11.97
N TYR A 50 -8.96 -6.79 11.63
CA TYR A 50 -8.01 -7.80 12.12
C TYR A 50 -6.74 -7.12 12.63
N THR A 51 -6.45 -7.25 13.92
CA THR A 51 -5.15 -6.85 14.48
C THR A 51 -4.11 -7.94 14.22
N THR A 52 -2.94 -7.54 13.72
CA THR A 52 -1.80 -8.44 13.47
C THR A 52 -0.69 -8.17 14.48
N PHE A 53 0.37 -7.45 14.10
CA PHE A 53 1.38 -6.99 15.05
C PHE A 53 0.72 -6.07 16.08
N ASN A 54 0.96 -6.30 17.37
CA ASN A 54 0.40 -5.51 18.46
C ASN A 54 1.51 -5.18 19.44
N GLN A 55 1.86 -3.89 19.53
CA GLN A 55 2.99 -3.38 20.32
C GLN A 55 4.30 -4.17 20.08
N GLN A 56 4.58 -4.51 18.82
CA GLN A 56 5.80 -5.21 18.45
C GLN A 56 6.99 -4.24 18.52
N PRO A 57 7.99 -4.45 19.39
CA PRO A 57 9.18 -3.63 19.38
C PRO A 57 10.11 -4.03 18.21
N LEU A 58 10.61 -3.03 17.49
CA LEU A 58 11.62 -3.19 16.44
C LEU A 58 12.79 -2.25 16.69
N GLY A 59 14.00 -2.78 16.73
CA GLY A 59 15.21 -2.03 17.05
C GLY A 59 16.47 -2.86 16.83
N PHE A 60 17.63 -2.31 17.15
CA PHE A 60 18.92 -2.95 16.97
C PHE A 60 19.76 -2.93 18.25
N GLY A 61 20.13 -4.11 18.74
CA GLY A 61 20.76 -4.27 20.04
C GLY A 61 19.73 -4.33 21.17
N GLY A 62 20.18 -4.40 22.44
CA GLY A 62 19.29 -4.44 23.60
C GLY A 62 18.36 -5.67 23.71
N GLY A 63 18.52 -6.67 22.83
CA GLY A 63 17.61 -7.81 22.70
C GLY A 63 16.50 -7.62 21.65
N PHE A 64 16.47 -6.48 20.96
CA PHE A 64 15.55 -6.20 19.86
C PHE A 64 16.06 -6.73 18.51
N ASN A 65 15.14 -6.87 17.56
CA ASN A 65 15.41 -7.21 16.18
C ASN A 65 14.76 -6.16 15.27
N GLN A 66 15.42 -5.81 14.17
CA GLN A 66 14.92 -4.85 13.18
C GLN A 66 13.70 -5.39 12.43
N SER A 67 13.46 -6.70 12.48
CA SER A 67 12.30 -7.35 11.88
C SER A 67 11.60 -8.30 12.84
N ALA A 68 10.30 -8.49 12.59
CA ALA A 68 9.50 -9.55 13.19
C ALA A 68 8.70 -10.25 12.09
N SER A 69 8.58 -11.58 12.17
CA SER A 69 7.72 -12.37 11.29
C SER A 69 6.78 -13.23 12.13
N GLN A 70 5.49 -13.20 11.81
CA GLN A 70 4.44 -13.88 12.55
C GLN A 70 3.34 -14.36 11.60
N THR A 71 2.58 -15.37 12.01
CA THR A 71 1.44 -15.90 11.27
C THR A 71 0.14 -15.46 11.92
N PHE A 72 -0.79 -14.98 11.12
CA PHE A 72 -2.07 -14.44 11.54
C PHE A 72 -3.23 -15.14 10.81
N SER A 73 -4.41 -15.12 11.41
CA SER A 73 -5.66 -15.55 10.77
C SER A 73 -6.44 -14.32 10.33
N LEU A 74 -6.41 -14.06 9.02
CA LEU A 74 -7.12 -12.96 8.37
C LEU A 74 -8.47 -13.44 7.80
N HIS A 75 -9.15 -12.58 7.06
CA HIS A 75 -10.45 -12.90 6.48
C HIS A 75 -10.36 -14.11 5.51
N GLU A 76 -11.31 -15.04 5.61
CA GLU A 76 -11.28 -16.29 4.84
C GLU A 76 -12.03 -16.18 3.50
N ASP A 77 -13.14 -15.44 3.42
CA ASP A 77 -13.96 -15.37 2.20
C ASP A 77 -13.85 -13.99 1.54
N LEU A 78 -13.06 -13.89 0.46
CA LEU A 78 -12.85 -12.62 -0.22
C LEU A 78 -13.91 -12.28 -1.27
N SER A 79 -14.99 -13.07 -1.39
CA SER A 79 -15.97 -12.92 -2.49
C SER A 79 -16.79 -11.65 -2.46
N ASN A 80 -17.02 -11.10 -1.27
CA ASN A 80 -17.67 -9.81 -1.09
C ASN A 80 -16.70 -8.73 -0.60
N ILE A 81 -15.38 -8.96 -0.62
CA ILE A 81 -14.40 -7.96 -0.19
C ILE A 81 -13.99 -7.11 -1.39
N ASN A 82 -14.31 -5.81 -1.31
CA ASN A 82 -13.96 -4.83 -2.33
C ASN A 82 -12.57 -4.23 -2.09
N GLU A 83 -12.21 -3.98 -0.84
CA GLU A 83 -11.00 -3.23 -0.49
C GLU A 83 -10.37 -3.79 0.79
N ILE A 84 -9.03 -3.79 0.84
CA ILE A 84 -8.27 -4.11 2.04
C ILE A 84 -7.38 -2.92 2.37
N LYS A 85 -7.70 -2.25 3.49
CA LYS A 85 -6.87 -1.18 4.05
C LYS A 85 -6.02 -1.72 5.18
N MET A 86 -4.75 -1.36 5.19
CA MET A 86 -3.85 -1.64 6.30
C MET A 86 -3.52 -0.34 7.02
N PHE A 87 -3.53 -0.37 8.35
CA PHE A 87 -3.18 0.77 9.17
C PHE A 87 -2.01 0.43 10.09
N LEU A 88 -1.02 1.32 10.15
CA LEU A 88 0.18 1.15 10.96
C LEU A 88 0.33 2.28 11.97
N LYS A 89 0.36 1.92 13.25
CA LYS A 89 0.70 2.83 14.34
C LYS A 89 2.13 2.60 14.78
N ILE A 90 2.84 3.70 14.99
CA ILE A 90 4.12 3.72 15.70
C ILE A 90 3.88 4.43 17.01
N ASP A 91 4.09 3.72 18.12
CA ASP A 91 4.12 4.27 19.45
C ASP A 91 5.57 4.56 19.83
N CYS A 92 5.83 5.82 20.16
CA CYS A 92 7.09 6.28 20.74
C CYS A 92 6.88 6.42 22.25
N PRO A 93 7.40 5.51 23.09
CA PRO A 93 7.21 5.57 24.53
C PRO A 93 7.88 6.82 25.13
N SER A 94 7.53 7.18 26.37
CA SER A 94 8.13 8.35 27.05
C SER A 94 9.64 8.25 27.25
N THR A 95 10.20 7.04 27.14
CA THR A 95 11.64 6.76 27.14
C THR A 95 12.33 7.06 25.81
N GLY A 96 11.56 7.40 24.76
CA GLY A 96 12.02 7.64 23.39
C GLY A 96 11.95 6.39 22.50
N CYS A 97 11.88 6.63 21.19
CA CYS A 97 12.06 5.70 20.08
C CYS A 97 13.30 6.13 19.27
N ASP A 98 13.58 5.51 18.13
CA ASP A 98 14.66 5.99 17.27
C ASP A 98 14.34 7.40 16.78
N ASP A 99 15.30 8.30 16.97
CA ASP A 99 15.09 9.73 16.71
C ASP A 99 15.14 10.06 15.20
N TRP A 100 15.54 9.07 14.37
CA TRP A 100 15.75 9.21 12.92
C TRP A 100 14.56 8.73 12.08
N ASP A 101 14.46 9.27 10.87
CA ASP A 101 13.56 8.85 9.82
C ASP A 101 14.08 7.60 9.10
N ARG A 102 13.55 6.43 9.46
CA ARG A 102 14.00 5.12 8.99
C ARG A 102 13.16 4.62 7.85
N PHE A 103 13.81 3.98 6.87
CA PHE A 103 13.14 3.10 5.94
C PHE A 103 12.43 1.99 6.71
N ALA A 104 11.19 1.72 6.32
CA ALA A 104 10.42 0.64 6.89
C ALA A 104 9.44 0.04 5.87
N ASN A 105 9.17 -1.26 5.99
CA ASN A 105 8.20 -1.92 5.15
C ASN A 105 7.49 -3.08 5.84
N ILE A 106 6.36 -3.47 5.24
CA ILE A 106 5.64 -4.69 5.58
C ILE A 106 5.58 -5.57 4.34
N LYS A 107 5.82 -6.86 4.55
CA LYS A 107 5.81 -7.89 3.52
C LYS A 107 4.84 -9.00 3.88
N VAL A 108 4.22 -9.59 2.88
CA VAL A 108 3.46 -10.84 2.98
C VAL A 108 4.28 -11.98 2.38
N LYS A 109 4.21 -13.16 2.97
CA LYS A 109 4.88 -14.34 2.43
C LYS A 109 4.00 -15.01 1.40
N ASP A 110 4.54 -15.24 0.22
CA ASP A 110 3.99 -16.22 -0.70
C ASP A 110 4.32 -17.62 -0.17
N ALA A 111 3.31 -18.33 0.34
CA ALA A 111 3.50 -19.66 0.91
C ALA A 111 3.98 -20.71 -0.12
N SER A 112 3.73 -20.48 -1.42
CA SER A 112 4.10 -21.42 -2.48
C SER A 112 5.59 -21.35 -2.83
N SER A 113 6.14 -20.13 -2.93
CA SER A 113 7.55 -19.89 -3.26
C SER A 113 8.44 -19.67 -2.03
N GLY A 114 7.86 -19.26 -0.90
CA GLY A 114 8.58 -18.81 0.28
C GLY A 114 9.09 -17.36 0.21
N ASN A 115 8.81 -16.65 -0.89
CA ASN A 115 9.26 -15.28 -1.11
C ASN A 115 8.46 -14.28 -0.27
N TRP A 116 9.07 -13.12 0.01
CA TRP A 116 8.44 -12.01 0.72
C TRP A 116 8.12 -10.88 -0.22
N LEU A 117 6.83 -10.62 -0.43
CA LEU A 117 6.33 -9.55 -1.30
C LEU A 117 6.07 -8.30 -0.47
N GLU A 118 6.67 -7.16 -0.83
CA GLU A 118 6.44 -5.87 -0.17
C GLU A 118 5.06 -5.31 -0.52
N ILE A 119 4.18 -5.27 0.48
CA ILE A 119 2.81 -4.76 0.31
C ILE A 119 2.71 -3.27 0.62
N SER A 120 3.67 -2.75 1.40
CA SER A 120 3.73 -1.34 1.80
C SER A 120 5.14 -0.91 2.16
N ARG A 121 5.41 0.39 2.05
CA ARG A 121 6.62 1.04 2.53
C ARG A 121 6.29 2.40 3.12
N TYR A 122 7.00 2.78 4.17
CA TYR A 122 6.89 4.08 4.80
C TYR A 122 8.25 4.52 5.33
N ILE A 123 8.36 5.79 5.67
CA ILE A 123 9.51 6.34 6.40
C ILE A 123 9.01 6.73 7.79
N THR A 124 9.68 6.27 8.84
CA THR A 124 9.30 6.65 10.22
C THR A 124 9.40 8.17 10.39
N PRO A 125 8.57 8.80 11.23
CA PRO A 125 8.75 10.20 11.57
C PRO A 125 10.01 10.38 12.44
N TYR A 126 10.65 11.55 12.35
CA TYR A 126 11.70 11.91 13.31
C TYR A 126 11.11 12.09 14.72
N TRP A 127 11.81 11.60 15.75
CA TRP A 127 11.56 11.82 17.19
C TRP A 127 10.22 11.35 17.78
N VAL A 128 9.22 11.05 16.94
CA VAL A 128 7.85 10.79 17.36
C VAL A 128 7.30 9.56 16.67
N GLY A 129 6.10 9.14 17.07
CA GLY A 129 5.37 8.09 16.38
C GLY A 129 4.30 8.67 15.46
N THR A 130 3.25 7.89 15.21
CA THR A 130 2.13 8.29 14.35
C THR A 130 0.92 8.78 15.15
N GLN A 131 1.09 9.25 16.39
CA GLN A 131 -0.02 9.48 17.31
C GLN A 131 -0.94 10.64 16.90
N LEU A 132 -0.51 11.50 15.98
CA LEU A 132 -1.37 12.54 15.39
C LEU A 132 -2.37 11.99 14.36
N LEU A 133 -2.18 10.74 13.94
CA LEU A 133 -3.12 10.01 13.09
C LEU A 133 -3.86 8.99 13.95
N GLU A 134 -5.18 9.14 14.09
CA GLU A 134 -6.01 8.30 14.98
C GLU A 134 -5.81 6.79 14.72
N ARG A 135 -5.71 6.42 13.45
CA ARG A 135 -5.47 5.05 13.00
C ARG A 135 -4.03 4.77 12.56
N GLY A 136 -3.16 5.78 12.56
CA GLY A 136 -1.80 5.66 12.04
C GLY A 136 -1.72 5.89 10.52
N LEU A 137 -0.65 5.43 9.90
CA LEU A 137 -0.45 5.50 8.45
C LEU A 137 -1.37 4.49 7.75
N GLU A 138 -2.09 4.93 6.73
CA GLU A 138 -3.02 4.11 5.95
C GLU A 138 -2.39 3.66 4.63
N PHE A 139 -2.57 2.39 4.28
CA PHE A 139 -2.11 1.78 3.04
C PHE A 139 -3.26 1.04 2.36
N ASP A 140 -3.37 1.19 1.04
CA ASP A 140 -4.16 0.29 0.22
C ASP A 140 -3.33 -0.92 -0.19
N VAL A 141 -3.74 -2.10 0.29
CA VAL A 141 -3.07 -3.38 0.02
C VAL A 141 -3.99 -4.35 -0.73
N THR A 142 -5.07 -3.84 -1.34
CA THR A 142 -6.10 -4.64 -2.04
C THR A 142 -5.51 -5.49 -3.17
N ASP A 143 -4.48 -5.00 -3.85
CA ASP A 143 -3.78 -5.75 -4.90
C ASP A 143 -3.29 -7.12 -4.41
N PHE A 144 -2.91 -7.23 -3.12
CA PHE A 144 -2.40 -8.46 -2.52
C PHE A 144 -3.49 -9.31 -1.86
N LYS A 145 -4.78 -9.09 -2.16
CA LYS A 145 -5.88 -9.82 -1.51
C LYS A 145 -5.71 -11.35 -1.58
N SER A 146 -5.20 -11.89 -2.69
CA SER A 146 -4.93 -13.33 -2.86
C SER A 146 -3.88 -13.89 -1.88
N TYR A 147 -3.06 -13.03 -1.28
CA TYR A 147 -2.06 -13.36 -0.28
C TYR A 147 -2.49 -12.98 1.15
N LEU A 148 -3.55 -12.19 1.30
CA LEU A 148 -4.08 -11.70 2.57
C LEU A 148 -5.39 -12.43 2.92
N GLN A 149 -5.40 -13.75 2.78
CA GLN A 149 -6.57 -14.61 2.99
C GLN A 149 -6.24 -15.72 3.99
N GLY A 150 -7.12 -15.92 4.97
CA GLY A 150 -6.99 -16.97 5.98
C GLY A 150 -5.64 -16.95 6.70
N THR A 151 -4.94 -18.08 6.74
CA THR A 151 -3.62 -18.18 7.41
C THR A 151 -2.52 -17.47 6.62
N THR A 152 -2.08 -16.32 7.10
CA THR A 152 -1.16 -15.42 6.41
C THR A 152 0.10 -15.15 7.25
N GLU A 153 1.30 -15.32 6.68
CA GLU A 153 2.56 -14.95 7.33
C GLU A 153 2.99 -13.54 6.89
N LEU A 154 3.15 -12.63 7.85
CA LEU A 154 3.58 -11.26 7.62
C LEU A 154 4.96 -11.01 8.22
N ARG A 155 5.71 -10.09 7.62
CA ARG A 155 6.96 -9.56 8.15
C ARG A 155 6.90 -8.05 8.19
N ILE A 156 7.25 -7.47 9.32
CA ILE A 156 7.50 -6.03 9.46
C ILE A 156 8.99 -5.81 9.65
N TYR A 157 9.52 -4.74 9.06
CA TYR A 157 10.92 -4.33 9.16
C TYR A 157 11.03 -2.81 9.31
N ILE A 158 11.94 -2.37 10.17
CA ILE A 158 12.40 -0.98 10.27
C ILE A 158 13.93 -1.00 10.26
N GLU A 159 14.54 -0.16 9.44
CA GLU A 159 15.99 0.06 9.36
C GLU A 159 16.52 0.87 10.57
N ASN A 160 16.09 0.48 11.77
CA ASN A 160 16.47 1.08 13.04
C ASN A 160 17.85 0.56 13.45
N TRP A 161 18.77 1.46 13.85
CA TRP A 161 20.15 1.12 14.21
C TRP A 161 20.47 1.40 15.69
N THR A 162 19.43 1.51 16.52
CA THR A 162 19.54 1.89 17.94
C THR A 162 18.81 0.89 18.83
N ASP A 163 19.14 0.89 20.12
CA ASP A 163 18.41 0.12 21.13
C ASP A 163 17.09 0.80 21.56
N LYS A 164 16.78 1.98 21.02
CA LYS A 164 15.48 2.63 21.16
C LYS A 164 14.51 2.05 20.12
N ALA A 165 13.75 1.04 20.53
CA ALA A 165 12.83 0.38 19.64
C ALA A 165 11.62 1.25 19.28
N ASP A 166 11.21 1.17 18.02
CA ASP A 166 9.89 1.60 17.55
C ASP A 166 8.86 0.54 17.93
N ILE A 167 7.78 0.94 18.60
CA ILE A 167 6.72 0.02 19.04
C ILE A 167 5.59 0.08 18.01
N VAL A 168 5.47 -0.96 17.18
CA VAL A 168 4.53 -0.95 16.05
C VAL A 168 3.30 -1.81 16.29
N SER A 169 2.15 -1.30 15.87
CA SER A 169 0.88 -2.04 15.81
C SER A 169 0.29 -1.93 14.41
N VAL A 170 -0.20 -3.04 13.87
CA VAL A 170 -0.72 -3.14 12.50
C VAL A 170 -2.10 -3.78 12.53
N GLU A 171 -3.05 -3.17 11.84
CA GLU A 171 -4.39 -3.69 11.65
C GLU A 171 -4.80 -3.67 10.17
N PHE A 172 -5.72 -4.55 9.80
CA PHE A 172 -6.29 -4.65 8.47
C PHE A 172 -7.80 -4.52 8.55
N ASP A 173 -8.37 -3.67 7.71
CA ASP A 173 -9.80 -3.56 7.46
C ASP A 173 -10.11 -4.21 6.12
N TYR A 174 -11.01 -5.20 6.13
CA TYR A 174 -11.59 -5.80 4.95
C TYR A 174 -12.97 -5.19 4.77
N LEU A 175 -13.12 -4.36 3.74
CA LEU A 175 -14.35 -3.64 3.46
C LEU A 175 -15.20 -4.46 2.51
N GLU A 176 -16.41 -4.82 2.97
CA GLU A 176 -17.37 -5.49 2.10
C GLU A 176 -17.87 -4.56 0.99
N GLY A 177 -18.20 -5.14 -0.16
CA GLY A 177 -18.73 -4.45 -1.32
C GLY A 177 -18.85 -5.38 -2.51
N THR A 178 -18.89 -4.80 -3.70
CA THR A 178 -18.81 -5.55 -4.96
C THR A 178 -17.42 -5.32 -5.54
N PRO A 179 -16.50 -6.30 -5.51
CA PRO A 179 -15.19 -6.14 -6.12
C PRO A 179 -15.34 -5.93 -7.63
N ASP A 180 -14.43 -5.14 -8.21
CA ASP A 180 -14.33 -4.97 -9.67
C ASP A 180 -14.15 -6.32 -10.40
N TYR A 181 -13.40 -7.23 -9.78
CA TYR A 181 -13.19 -8.60 -10.22
C TYR A 181 -13.08 -9.54 -9.01
N GLN A 182 -13.66 -10.73 -9.16
CA GLN A 182 -13.64 -11.75 -8.12
C GLN A 182 -12.20 -12.20 -7.81
N TYR A 183 -11.38 -12.44 -8.83
CA TYR A 183 -10.07 -13.07 -8.69
C TYR A 183 -8.94 -12.11 -9.06
N TYR A 184 -7.93 -12.06 -8.20
CA TYR A 184 -6.71 -11.28 -8.37
C TYR A 184 -5.52 -12.24 -8.30
N ALA A 185 -4.47 -11.95 -9.06
CA ALA A 185 -3.19 -12.63 -8.95
C ALA A 185 -2.05 -11.62 -9.13
N VAL A 186 -0.95 -11.83 -8.40
CA VAL A 186 0.17 -10.88 -8.34
C VAL A 186 1.48 -11.63 -8.45
N SER A 187 2.41 -11.09 -9.24
CA SER A 187 3.79 -11.56 -9.31
C SER A 187 4.77 -10.40 -9.16
N GLU A 188 5.86 -10.65 -8.43
CA GLU A 188 6.97 -9.70 -8.31
C GLU A 188 7.76 -9.62 -9.62
N ILE A 189 7.98 -8.39 -10.09
CA ILE A 189 8.85 -8.07 -11.22
C ILE A 189 10.23 -7.69 -10.69
N LEU A 190 10.28 -6.68 -9.80
CA LEU A 190 11.51 -6.20 -9.16
C LEU A 190 11.38 -6.31 -7.64
N GLY A 191 12.39 -6.91 -7.00
CA GLY A 191 12.41 -7.25 -5.58
C GLY A 191 13.51 -6.54 -4.74
N TYR A 192 13.90 -5.32 -5.11
CA TYR A 192 15.04 -4.61 -4.52
C TYR A 192 14.65 -3.72 -3.33
N HIS A 193 14.00 -4.34 -2.34
CA HIS A 193 13.30 -3.65 -1.24
C HIS A 193 13.64 -4.19 0.15
N ASN A 194 14.84 -4.74 0.34
CA ASN A 194 15.25 -5.26 1.65
C ASN A 194 15.45 -4.16 2.70
N ASN A 195 16.11 -3.07 2.30
CA ASN A 195 16.30 -1.85 3.08
C ASN A 195 16.69 -0.71 2.11
N SER A 196 16.96 0.49 2.62
CA SER A 196 17.25 1.66 1.77
C SER A 196 18.50 1.52 0.91
N ILE A 197 19.57 0.89 1.44
CA ILE A 197 20.87 0.75 0.77
C ILE A 197 21.05 -0.58 0.00
N ALA A 198 20.11 -1.51 0.14
CA ALA A 198 20.01 -2.72 -0.66
C ALA A 198 19.18 -2.50 -1.95
N GLY A 199 18.75 -1.25 -2.18
CA GLY A 199 18.21 -0.81 -3.46
C GLY A 199 19.25 -0.83 -4.57
N VAL A 200 18.78 -0.53 -5.78
CA VAL A 200 19.63 -0.50 -6.97
C VAL A 200 20.58 0.71 -6.88
N PRO A 201 21.91 0.53 -7.03
CA PRO A 201 22.86 1.65 -7.04
C PRO A 201 22.51 2.66 -8.14
N TYR A 202 22.62 3.95 -7.84
CA TYR A 202 22.28 5.02 -8.79
C TYR A 202 23.49 5.87 -9.16
N GLY A 203 23.70 6.07 -10.46
CA GLY A 203 24.81 6.84 -11.02
C GLY A 203 26.17 6.16 -11.01
N VAL A 204 26.18 4.84 -10.83
CA VAL A 204 27.37 3.98 -10.92
C VAL A 204 26.97 2.67 -11.62
N ASP A 205 27.92 1.99 -12.23
CA ASP A 205 27.69 0.68 -12.86
C ASP A 205 27.26 -0.36 -11.82
N HIS A 206 26.34 -1.24 -12.21
CA HIS A 206 25.84 -2.33 -11.37
C HIS A 206 25.32 -3.51 -12.22
N ASP A 207 25.18 -4.68 -11.58
CA ASP A 207 24.67 -5.91 -12.22
C ASP A 207 23.21 -6.24 -11.82
N PHE A 208 22.48 -5.29 -11.22
CA PHE A 208 21.05 -5.47 -10.93
C PHE A 208 20.26 -5.57 -12.24
N ASP A 209 19.30 -6.49 -12.26
CA ASP A 209 18.48 -6.77 -13.42
C ASP A 209 17.15 -6.01 -13.34
N LEU A 210 17.04 -4.97 -14.15
CA LEU A 210 15.85 -4.13 -14.24
C LEU A 210 14.96 -4.50 -15.41
N ASP A 211 15.35 -5.53 -16.16
CA ASP A 211 14.67 -6.05 -17.33
C ASP A 211 14.01 -7.39 -16.97
N LYS A 212 12.76 -7.58 -17.38
CA LYS A 212 12.04 -8.85 -17.17
C LYS A 212 11.15 -9.17 -18.34
N ASN A 213 11.00 -10.45 -18.66
CA ASN A 213 9.89 -10.91 -19.49
C ASN A 213 8.67 -11.22 -18.61
N ILE A 214 7.51 -10.73 -19.02
CA ILE A 214 6.25 -10.94 -18.31
C ILE A 214 5.27 -11.62 -19.25
N ASN A 215 4.66 -12.71 -18.78
CA ASN A 215 3.57 -13.41 -19.46
C ASN A 215 2.27 -13.27 -18.65
N ILE A 216 1.28 -12.61 -19.26
CA ILE A 216 -0.04 -12.38 -18.66
C ILE A 216 -0.98 -13.56 -18.99
N PRO A 217 -1.70 -14.13 -18.00
CA PRO A 217 -2.70 -15.17 -18.26
C PRO A 217 -3.76 -14.73 -19.26
N SER A 218 -4.19 -15.63 -20.15
CA SER A 218 -5.11 -15.30 -21.24
C SER A 218 -6.54 -14.97 -20.79
N ASN A 219 -6.94 -15.39 -19.60
CA ASN A 219 -8.23 -15.04 -18.99
C ASN A 219 -8.16 -13.78 -18.11
N SER A 220 -7.07 -13.02 -18.14
CA SER A 220 -7.02 -11.70 -17.49
C SER A 220 -8.00 -10.75 -18.19
N GLU A 221 -8.67 -9.91 -17.41
CA GLU A 221 -9.59 -8.89 -17.91
C GLU A 221 -9.09 -7.47 -17.60
N SER A 222 -8.21 -7.35 -16.61
CA SER A 222 -7.48 -6.13 -16.29
C SER A 222 -6.07 -6.49 -15.82
N ALA A 223 -5.12 -5.60 -16.08
CA ALA A 223 -3.74 -5.73 -15.63
C ALA A 223 -3.14 -4.34 -15.34
N HIS A 224 -2.37 -4.24 -14.27
CA HIS A 224 -1.64 -3.03 -13.93
C HIS A 224 -0.32 -3.33 -13.24
N LEU A 225 0.64 -2.43 -13.39
CA LEU A 225 1.87 -2.44 -12.61
C LEU A 225 1.64 -1.69 -11.31
N ARG A 226 2.22 -2.20 -10.23
CA ARG A 226 2.26 -1.55 -8.91
C ARG A 226 3.72 -1.36 -8.51
N THR A 227 4.18 -0.11 -8.43
CA THR A 227 5.56 0.21 -8.05
C THR A 227 5.62 1.02 -6.76
N ILE A 228 6.55 0.66 -5.88
CA ILE A 228 7.00 1.48 -4.76
C ILE A 228 8.51 1.73 -4.91
N ILE A 229 8.90 3.00 -5.02
CA ILE A 229 10.30 3.43 -5.19
C ILE A 229 10.62 4.57 -4.22
N SER A 230 11.80 4.52 -3.61
CA SER A 230 12.30 5.59 -2.71
C SER A 230 13.82 5.68 -2.81
N GLY A 231 14.32 6.89 -3.04
CA GLY A 231 15.75 7.16 -3.14
C GLY A 231 16.42 7.37 -1.77
N TRP A 232 17.64 6.88 -1.63
CA TRP A 232 18.52 7.11 -0.48
C TRP A 232 19.83 7.75 -0.93
N GLY A 233 20.42 8.55 -0.06
CA GLY A 233 21.78 9.05 -0.22
C GLY A 233 21.87 10.53 -0.58
N HIS A 234 23.08 11.05 -0.44
CA HIS A 234 23.43 12.43 -0.74
C HIS A 234 24.71 12.51 -1.60
N ALA A 235 24.81 11.59 -2.56
CA ALA A 235 25.87 11.54 -3.56
C ALA A 235 25.87 12.77 -4.47
N THR A 236 27.06 13.20 -4.87
CA THR A 236 27.30 14.34 -5.76
C THR A 236 27.60 13.87 -7.19
N PRO A 237 27.46 14.73 -8.22
CA PRO A 237 27.19 16.18 -8.19
C PRO A 237 25.75 16.55 -7.81
N ASN A 238 25.61 17.66 -7.10
CA ASN A 238 24.31 18.22 -6.73
C ASN A 238 23.57 18.80 -7.93
N ASP A 239 22.25 18.63 -7.96
CA ASP A 239 21.37 19.41 -8.82
C ASP A 239 21.28 20.89 -8.38
N VAL A 240 20.61 21.68 -9.21
CA VAL A 240 20.17 23.04 -8.88
C VAL A 240 19.46 23.06 -7.52
N GLY A 241 19.84 24.01 -6.67
CA GLY A 241 19.33 24.11 -5.30
C GLY A 241 20.08 23.25 -4.29
N GLY A 242 21.20 22.61 -4.68
CA GLY A 242 22.04 21.85 -3.77
C GLY A 242 21.44 20.51 -3.37
N ARG A 243 20.73 19.85 -4.29
CA ARG A 243 20.01 18.60 -4.06
C ARG A 243 20.83 17.41 -4.55
N PRO A 244 21.48 16.65 -3.64
CA PRO A 244 22.22 15.45 -4.00
C PRO A 244 21.31 14.24 -4.24
N CYS A 245 21.84 13.18 -4.85
CA CYS A 245 21.09 11.97 -5.15
C CYS A 245 21.28 10.85 -4.12
N ALA A 246 20.31 9.95 -3.91
CA ALA A 246 18.97 9.91 -4.53
C ALA A 246 17.85 10.41 -3.59
N GLU A 247 18.18 10.85 -2.37
CA GLU A 247 17.17 11.34 -1.43
C GLU A 247 16.58 12.70 -1.88
N TRP A 248 17.39 13.58 -2.44
CA TRP A 248 17.02 14.99 -2.64
C TRP A 248 16.80 15.40 -4.09
N CYS A 249 17.53 14.77 -5.01
CA CYS A 249 17.52 15.10 -6.42
C CYS A 249 16.23 14.60 -7.08
N PHE A 250 15.46 15.51 -7.68
CA PHE A 250 14.21 15.12 -8.33
C PHE A 250 14.50 14.45 -9.66
N ARG A 251 13.87 13.31 -9.90
CA ARG A 251 14.07 12.50 -11.12
C ARG A 251 12.74 12.04 -11.70
N THR A 252 12.73 11.64 -12.96
CA THR A 252 11.60 10.99 -13.63
C THR A 252 12.10 9.70 -14.27
N HIS A 253 11.81 8.56 -13.65
CA HIS A 253 12.19 7.26 -14.20
C HIS A 253 11.13 6.78 -15.19
N ASP A 254 11.53 6.02 -16.21
CA ASP A 254 10.61 5.48 -17.20
C ASP A 254 10.34 3.99 -16.91
N VAL A 255 9.10 3.57 -17.16
CA VAL A 255 8.76 2.15 -17.31
C VAL A 255 8.58 1.90 -18.79
N LYS A 256 9.45 1.06 -19.35
CA LYS A 256 9.41 0.71 -20.77
C LYS A 256 8.73 -0.64 -20.97
N ILE A 257 7.90 -0.72 -22.00
CA ILE A 257 7.26 -1.93 -22.48
C ILE A 257 7.78 -2.20 -23.89
N ASN A 258 8.42 -3.34 -24.10
CA ASN A 258 9.10 -3.71 -25.35
C ASN A 258 10.07 -2.62 -25.82
N GLY A 259 10.84 -2.04 -24.88
CA GLY A 259 11.82 -0.98 -25.13
C GLY A 259 11.23 0.41 -25.41
N THR A 260 9.91 0.58 -25.35
CA THR A 260 9.25 1.89 -25.53
C THR A 260 8.85 2.45 -24.17
N PRO A 261 9.23 3.69 -23.80
CA PRO A 261 8.79 4.32 -22.54
C PRO A 261 7.29 4.60 -22.59
N ILE A 262 6.52 3.86 -21.79
CA ILE A 262 5.05 3.99 -21.74
C ILE A 262 4.61 4.80 -20.53
N TYR A 263 5.24 4.58 -19.38
CA TYR A 263 4.89 5.26 -18.13
C TYR A 263 6.08 6.00 -17.54
N GLN A 264 5.79 7.03 -16.74
CA GLN A 264 6.80 7.87 -16.11
C GLN A 264 6.53 8.00 -14.62
N HIS A 265 7.57 7.80 -13.83
CA HIS A 265 7.58 7.88 -12.39
C HIS A 265 8.33 9.12 -11.91
N TYR A 266 7.61 10.23 -11.80
CA TYR A 266 8.17 11.47 -11.27
C TYR A 266 8.39 11.39 -9.75
N MET A 267 9.66 11.43 -9.35
CA MET A 267 10.17 11.52 -7.97
C MET A 267 10.29 12.99 -7.56
N GLY A 268 9.17 13.70 -7.56
CA GLY A 268 9.08 15.13 -7.23
C GLY A 268 8.81 15.44 -5.76
N PRO A 269 8.64 16.72 -5.43
CA PRO A 269 8.17 17.13 -4.11
C PRO A 269 6.72 16.65 -3.89
N ILE A 270 6.45 16.11 -2.71
CA ILE A 270 5.09 15.61 -2.34
C ILE A 270 4.47 16.39 -1.17
N GLY A 271 5.11 17.48 -0.73
CA GLY A 271 4.57 18.41 0.26
C GLY A 271 4.90 18.06 1.70
N CYS A 272 6.15 17.72 2.01
CA CYS A 272 6.54 17.27 3.36
C CYS A 272 6.20 18.28 4.47
N SER A 273 6.24 19.59 4.19
CA SER A 273 5.83 20.63 5.14
C SER A 273 4.34 20.60 5.53
N GLN A 274 3.51 19.88 4.76
CA GLN A 274 2.08 19.69 5.01
C GLN A 274 1.77 18.36 5.71
N ASN A 275 2.80 17.60 6.12
CA ASN A 275 2.60 16.31 6.79
C ASN A 275 1.73 16.50 8.06
N PRO A 276 0.61 15.76 8.22
CA PRO A 276 -0.21 15.82 9.43
C PRO A 276 0.57 15.44 10.71
N ILE A 277 1.62 14.61 10.59
CA ILE A 277 2.59 14.36 11.67
C ILE A 277 3.58 15.54 11.71
N ASN A 278 3.11 16.69 12.16
CA ASN A 278 3.84 17.96 12.13
C ASN A 278 4.69 18.26 13.39
N ASN A 279 4.74 17.31 14.33
CA ASN A 279 5.45 17.41 15.61
C ASN A 279 6.85 16.77 15.60
N GLN A 280 7.46 16.64 14.41
CA GLN A 280 8.75 15.97 14.19
C GLN A 280 10.01 16.82 14.52
N ASN A 281 9.84 18.02 15.09
CA ASN A 281 10.97 18.86 15.48
C ASN A 281 11.77 18.23 16.64
N PRO A 282 13.11 18.31 16.64
CA PRO A 282 13.97 19.12 15.77
C PRO A 282 14.44 18.43 14.46
N GLY A 283 13.83 17.32 14.06
CA GLY A 283 14.17 16.62 12.81
C GLY A 283 13.98 17.49 11.57
N ASN A 284 14.73 17.21 10.51
CA ASN A 284 14.67 17.96 9.25
C ASN A 284 13.50 17.47 8.38
N TRP A 285 12.26 17.54 8.88
CA TRP A 285 11.10 16.87 8.27
C TRP A 285 10.38 17.67 7.18
N THR A 286 10.52 19.00 7.17
CA THR A 286 9.76 19.87 6.26
C THR A 286 10.25 19.95 4.82
N PRO A 287 11.56 19.81 4.50
CA PRO A 287 12.01 19.88 3.11
C PRO A 287 11.62 18.63 2.31
N ASP A 288 11.12 18.85 1.10
CA ASP A 288 10.76 17.78 0.18
C ASP A 288 11.95 16.95 -0.29
N ARG A 289 11.84 15.63 -0.05
CA ARG A 289 12.66 14.61 -0.71
C ARG A 289 12.06 14.25 -2.07
N ALA A 290 12.82 13.50 -2.86
CA ALA A 290 12.38 13.00 -4.15
C ALA A 290 11.38 11.85 -3.97
N GLY A 291 10.09 12.18 -3.99
CA GLY A 291 8.99 11.22 -3.99
C GLY A 291 8.63 10.60 -2.64
N TRP A 292 9.15 11.11 -1.51
CA TRP A 292 8.79 10.63 -0.17
C TRP A 292 8.95 11.73 0.89
N CYS A 293 8.44 11.48 2.10
CA CYS A 293 8.62 12.36 3.27
C CYS A 293 8.80 11.55 4.56
N PRO A 294 9.59 12.05 5.52
CA PRO A 294 9.64 11.51 6.88
C PRO A 294 8.25 11.49 7.52
N GLY A 295 7.88 10.36 8.15
CA GLY A 295 6.57 10.18 8.76
C GLY A 295 5.42 10.06 7.76
N MET A 296 5.67 9.55 6.56
CA MET A 296 4.63 9.30 5.54
C MET A 296 4.80 7.94 4.89
N VAL A 297 3.71 7.45 4.30
CA VAL A 297 3.74 6.34 3.37
C VAL A 297 4.54 6.73 2.12
N VAL A 298 5.31 5.80 1.57
CA VAL A 298 5.91 5.99 0.23
C VAL A 298 4.81 5.76 -0.80
N PRO A 299 4.59 6.67 -1.77
CA PRO A 299 3.50 6.55 -2.72
C PRO A 299 3.56 5.26 -3.55
N VAL A 300 2.41 4.63 -3.71
CA VAL A 300 2.22 3.56 -4.71
C VAL A 300 1.96 4.20 -6.06
N ARG A 301 2.70 3.76 -7.07
CA ARG A 301 2.51 4.17 -8.46
C ARG A 301 1.80 3.04 -9.19
N THR A 302 0.72 3.37 -9.88
CA THR A 302 -0.14 2.39 -10.58
C THR A 302 -0.19 2.73 -12.06
N ASP A 303 0.29 1.81 -12.89
CA ASP A 303 0.29 1.95 -14.33
C ASP A 303 -0.66 0.92 -14.95
N ASN A 304 -1.80 1.36 -15.45
CA ASN A 304 -2.77 0.47 -16.10
C ASN A 304 -2.26 0.05 -17.48
N LEU A 305 -2.15 -1.26 -17.70
CA LEU A 305 -1.70 -1.81 -18.99
C LEU A 305 -2.83 -1.77 -20.03
N ASP A 306 -2.45 -1.66 -21.30
CA ASP A 306 -3.39 -1.73 -22.41
C ASP A 306 -4.01 -3.14 -22.48
N VAL A 307 -5.32 -3.21 -22.75
CA VAL A 307 -6.06 -4.47 -22.98
C VAL A 307 -5.39 -5.36 -24.03
N ASN A 308 -4.68 -4.76 -25.00
CA ASN A 308 -3.94 -5.49 -26.04
C ASN A 308 -2.72 -6.29 -25.52
N THR A 309 -2.25 -6.00 -24.29
CA THR A 309 -1.18 -6.77 -23.64
C THR A 309 -1.69 -8.04 -22.93
N ILE A 310 -3.01 -8.19 -22.79
CA ILE A 310 -3.62 -9.34 -22.13
C ILE A 310 -3.40 -10.62 -22.93
N GLY A 311 -3.05 -11.70 -22.23
CA GLY A 311 -2.78 -13.00 -22.85
C GLY A 311 -1.52 -13.04 -23.72
N SER A 312 -0.65 -12.04 -23.56
CA SER A 312 0.59 -11.89 -24.32
C SER A 312 1.81 -11.86 -23.39
N SER A 313 2.99 -11.99 -24.01
CA SER A 313 4.27 -11.75 -23.36
C SER A 313 4.86 -10.42 -23.81
N PHE A 314 5.48 -9.69 -22.90
CA PHE A 314 6.20 -8.46 -23.21
C PHE A 314 7.46 -8.33 -22.34
N ASN A 315 8.41 -7.54 -22.82
CA ASN A 315 9.56 -7.15 -22.04
C ASN A 315 9.22 -5.89 -21.25
N PHE A 316 9.48 -5.93 -19.96
CA PHE A 316 9.45 -4.82 -19.02
C PHE A 316 10.88 -4.36 -18.76
N GLU A 317 11.08 -3.05 -18.64
CA GLU A 317 12.32 -2.44 -18.19
C GLU A 317 11.99 -1.26 -17.28
N TYR A 318 12.63 -1.16 -16.12
CA TYR A 318 12.58 0.03 -15.27
C TYR A 318 13.84 0.87 -15.48
N ASP A 319 13.71 1.96 -16.22
CA ASP A 319 14.82 2.80 -16.64
C ASP A 319 14.96 4.03 -15.73
N PHE A 320 16.07 4.12 -15.02
CA PHE A 320 16.32 5.31 -14.21
C PHE A 320 16.83 6.46 -15.07
N GLU A 321 16.23 7.66 -14.93
CA GLU A 321 16.81 8.89 -15.50
C GLU A 321 18.33 8.98 -15.32
N ASP A 322 19.04 9.20 -16.42
CA ASP A 322 20.50 9.27 -16.45
C ASP A 322 21.07 10.29 -15.46
N TRP A 323 21.99 9.82 -14.62
CA TRP A 323 22.83 10.64 -13.77
C TRP A 323 24.13 9.88 -13.51
N THR A 324 25.22 10.58 -13.23
CA THR A 324 26.52 9.94 -12.95
C THR A 324 27.10 10.54 -11.69
N SER A 325 27.42 9.69 -10.71
CA SER A 325 28.10 10.09 -9.49
C SER A 325 29.52 10.55 -9.81
N ASP A 326 29.98 11.61 -9.15
CA ASP A 326 31.37 12.04 -9.18
C ASP A 326 32.26 11.30 -8.16
N GLY A 327 31.69 10.34 -7.44
CA GLY A 327 32.37 9.56 -6.40
C GLY A 327 32.50 10.29 -5.06
N ALA A 328 31.88 11.46 -4.90
CA ALA A 328 31.80 12.19 -3.63
C ALA A 328 30.36 12.21 -3.08
N GLY A 329 30.19 12.69 -1.84
CA GLY A 329 28.88 12.71 -1.18
C GLY A 329 28.34 11.33 -0.76
N GLY A 330 29.13 10.27 -0.87
CA GLY A 330 28.69 8.91 -0.57
C GLY A 330 27.97 8.25 -1.75
N ASN A 331 27.13 7.26 -1.46
CA ASN A 331 26.44 6.47 -2.48
C ASN A 331 24.95 6.89 -2.60
N ALA A 332 24.34 6.53 -3.71
CA ALA A 332 22.92 6.70 -3.97
C ALA A 332 22.29 5.35 -4.33
N TYR A 333 21.06 5.11 -3.84
CA TYR A 333 20.32 3.88 -4.11
C TYR A 333 18.83 4.17 -4.34
N TYR A 334 18.18 3.37 -5.17
CA TYR A 334 16.72 3.29 -5.27
C TYR A 334 16.22 1.94 -4.76
N ALA A 335 15.68 1.93 -3.55
CA ALA A 335 14.91 0.78 -3.09
C ALA A 335 13.63 0.71 -3.93
N THR A 336 13.38 -0.42 -4.59
CA THR A 336 12.33 -0.55 -5.61
C THR A 336 11.64 -1.90 -5.47
N SER A 337 10.32 -1.88 -5.37
CA SER A 337 9.47 -3.04 -5.60
C SER A 337 8.54 -2.74 -6.76
N THR A 338 8.39 -3.68 -7.70
CA THR A 338 7.42 -3.58 -8.78
C THR A 338 6.72 -4.92 -8.94
N TYR A 339 5.39 -4.89 -9.05
CA TYR A 339 4.54 -6.06 -9.22
C TYR A 339 3.67 -5.91 -10.45
N ILE A 340 3.38 -7.04 -11.12
CA ILE A 340 2.27 -7.13 -12.08
C ILE A 340 1.06 -7.70 -11.36
N VAL A 341 -0.06 -6.98 -11.42
CA VAL A 341 -1.35 -7.39 -10.87
C VAL A 341 -2.27 -7.70 -12.04
N VAL A 342 -2.93 -8.84 -12.02
CA VAL A 342 -3.95 -9.23 -13.00
C VAL A 342 -5.24 -9.58 -12.31
N LYS A 343 -6.35 -9.25 -12.96
CA LYS A 343 -7.70 -9.42 -12.41
C LYS A 343 -8.60 -10.14 -13.41
N SER A 344 -9.52 -10.97 -12.92
CA SER A 344 -10.48 -11.73 -13.73
C SER A 344 -11.75 -12.06 -12.96
N SER A 345 -12.85 -12.20 -13.68
CA SER A 345 -14.13 -12.73 -13.21
C SER A 345 -14.09 -14.25 -13.02
N THR A 346 -13.07 -14.91 -13.58
CA THR A 346 -12.80 -16.35 -13.44
C THR A 346 -11.50 -16.58 -12.66
N GLU A 347 -11.33 -17.76 -12.07
CA GLU A 347 -10.10 -18.10 -11.36
C GLU A 347 -8.87 -17.86 -12.25
N ILE A 348 -7.89 -17.13 -11.72
CA ILE A 348 -6.73 -16.65 -12.47
C ILE A 348 -5.44 -17.09 -11.79
N THR A 349 -4.47 -17.52 -12.61
CA THR A 349 -3.14 -17.88 -12.13
C THR A 349 -2.23 -16.67 -12.05
N ASN A 350 -1.17 -16.75 -11.27
CA ASN A 350 -0.13 -15.72 -11.24
C ASN A 350 0.47 -15.47 -12.64
N PRO A 351 0.73 -14.21 -13.03
CA PRO A 351 1.58 -13.89 -14.17
C PRO A 351 2.95 -14.54 -14.02
N ILE A 352 3.55 -14.98 -15.12
CA ILE A 352 4.90 -15.55 -15.08
C ILE A 352 5.89 -14.43 -15.37
N VAL A 353 6.86 -14.24 -14.49
CA VAL A 353 7.97 -13.31 -14.66
C VAL A 353 9.26 -14.12 -14.79
N THR A 354 10.05 -13.83 -15.82
CA THR A 354 11.39 -14.41 -16.01
C THR A 354 12.40 -13.32 -16.32
N ASP A 355 13.67 -13.67 -16.18
CA ASP A 355 14.79 -12.88 -16.71
C ASP A 355 14.74 -12.81 -18.25
#